data_AF-F2IUR5-F1
#
_entry.id   AF-F2IUR5-F1
#
_cell.length_a   1.000
_cell.length_b   1.000
_cell.length_c   1.000
_cell.angle_alpha   90.00
_cell.angle_beta   90.00
_cell.angle_gamma   90.00
#
_symmetry.space_group_name_H-M   'P 1'
#
loop_
_entity.id
_entity.type
_entity.pdbx_description
1 polymer ?
#
loop_
_entity_poly.entity_id
_entity_poly.type
_entity_poly.pdbx_seq_one_letter_code
_entity_poly.pdbx_strand_id
1 'polypeptide(L)'
;MAGRRPKAPEDRRDVVARIRLTRAEQRAIQQRAVEAGVTFADYVRETAMGRKPRAKPAKAKAIEDVFYELGRIANNLAQLEAATGDETYRPWAVYVGKEMVERLTDRADLAPVLMSHVEAVNGIGHLINSLARRANSGKDIDDEERDEALTILKDVLAPIHKAVAKGPKGREPEGKPDGPEGSDAL
;
A
#
# COMPACT_ATOMS: atom_id res chain seq x y z
N MET A 1 -14.46 1.56 11.99
CA MET A 1 -13.16 0.90 12.25
C MET A 1 -13.32 -0.62 12.20
N ALA A 2 -13.19 -1.25 11.03
CA ALA A 2 -13.02 -2.70 10.99
C ALA A 2 -11.53 -2.99 11.07
N GLY A 3 -11.01 -3.15 12.30
CA GLY A 3 -9.68 -3.70 12.49
C GLY A 3 -9.56 -5.02 11.71
N ARG A 4 -8.36 -5.32 11.18
CA ARG A 4 -8.09 -6.57 10.45
C ARG A 4 -8.66 -7.72 11.27
N ARG A 5 -9.70 -8.39 10.76
CA ARG A 5 -10.31 -9.52 11.47
C ARG A 5 -9.18 -10.49 11.83
N PRO A 6 -9.07 -10.90 13.11
CA PRO A 6 -8.07 -11.89 13.49
C PRO A 6 -8.19 -13.09 12.56
N LYS A 7 -7.06 -13.63 12.10
CA LYS A 7 -7.07 -14.88 11.35
C LYS A 7 -7.86 -15.93 12.15
N ALA A 8 -8.62 -16.76 11.44
CA ALA A 8 -9.26 -17.93 12.05
C ALA A 8 -8.21 -18.70 12.86
N PRO A 9 -8.57 -19.30 14.01
CA PRO A 9 -7.60 -20.00 14.85
C PRO A 9 -6.71 -20.98 14.07
N GLU A 10 -7.29 -21.64 13.08
CA GLU A 10 -6.67 -22.63 12.18
C GLU A 10 -5.60 -22.03 11.24
N ASP A 11 -5.75 -20.75 10.87
CA ASP A 11 -4.85 -20.03 9.97
C ASP A 11 -3.73 -19.28 10.71
N ARG A 12 -3.79 -19.28 12.04
CA ARG A 12 -2.75 -18.66 12.87
C ARG A 12 -1.50 -19.52 12.81
N ARG A 13 -0.36 -18.83 12.81
CA ARG A 13 0.97 -19.46 12.78
C ARG A 13 1.55 -19.37 14.19
N ASP A 14 0.95 -20.09 15.12
CA ASP A 14 1.28 -20.09 16.55
C ASP A 14 2.14 -21.29 16.98
N VAL A 15 2.15 -22.38 16.20
CA VAL A 15 3.05 -23.53 16.42
C VAL A 15 4.48 -23.22 15.95
N VAL A 16 5.45 -23.42 16.85
CA VAL A 16 6.87 -23.17 16.60
C VAL A 16 7.66 -24.46 16.53
N ALA A 17 8.36 -24.69 15.43
CA ALA A 17 9.36 -25.76 15.30
C ALA A 17 10.76 -25.22 15.62
N ARG A 18 11.46 -25.84 16.57
CA ARG A 18 12.85 -25.48 16.91
C ARG A 18 13.82 -26.39 16.17
N ILE A 19 14.70 -25.80 15.37
CA ILE A 19 15.76 -26.51 14.66
C ILE A 19 17.12 -26.08 15.18
N ARG A 20 18.06 -27.04 15.29
CA ARG A 20 19.45 -26.75 15.60
C ARG A 20 20.25 -26.71 14.30
N LEU A 21 21.00 -25.63 14.12
CA LEU A 21 21.84 -25.41 12.95
C LEU A 21 23.24 -25.05 13.43
N THR A 22 24.24 -25.52 12.70
CA THR A 22 25.58 -24.95 12.76
C THR A 22 25.58 -23.55 12.15
N ARG A 23 26.61 -22.75 12.46
CA ARG A 23 26.79 -21.41 11.86
C ARG A 23 26.91 -21.47 10.33
N ALA A 24 27.55 -22.52 9.80
CA ALA A 24 27.71 -22.71 8.36
C ALA A 24 26.37 -22.98 7.68
N GLU A 25 25.55 -23.86 8.25
CA GLU A 25 24.20 -24.16 7.73
C GLU A 25 23.31 -22.92 7.79
N GLN A 26 23.33 -22.18 8.90
CA GLN A 26 22.55 -20.95 9.03
C GLN A 26 22.93 -19.94 7.93
N ARG A 27 24.23 -19.71 7.71
CA ARG A 27 24.71 -18.81 6.63
C ARG A 27 24.29 -19.30 5.24
N ALA A 28 24.39 -20.61 4.99
CA ALA A 28 23.99 -21.18 3.70
C ALA A 28 22.49 -21.01 3.44
N ILE A 29 21.64 -21.15 4.47
CA ILE A 29 20.19 -20.92 4.36
C ILE A 29 19.91 -19.42 4.17
N GLN A 30 20.60 -18.55 4.92
CA GLN A 30 20.49 -17.09 4.78
C GLN A 30 20.81 -16.64 3.36
N GLN A 31 21.90 -17.15 2.79
CA GLN A 31 22.33 -16.80 1.43
C GLN A 31 21.28 -17.23 0.41
N ARG A 32 20.75 -18.46 0.51
CA ARG A 32 19.68 -18.93 -0.37
C ARG A 32 18.38 -18.15 -0.22
N ALA A 33 18.07 -17.67 0.99
CA ALA A 33 16.91 -16.80 1.22
C ALA A 33 17.07 -15.45 0.50
N VAL A 34 18.27 -14.86 0.58
CA VAL A 34 18.63 -13.64 -0.15
C VAL A 34 18.52 -13.85 -1.66
N GLU A 35 19.08 -14.93 -2.19
CA GLU A 35 19.00 -15.29 -3.61
C GLU A 35 17.56 -15.52 -4.09
N ALA A 36 16.73 -16.13 -3.24
CA ALA A 36 15.31 -16.33 -3.52
C ALA A 36 14.46 -15.05 -3.31
N GLY A 37 15.05 -13.97 -2.79
CA GLY A 37 14.39 -12.71 -2.50
C GLY A 37 13.30 -12.80 -1.42
N VAL A 38 13.47 -13.67 -0.43
CA VAL A 38 12.52 -13.88 0.67
C VAL A 38 13.20 -13.77 2.02
N THR A 39 12.42 -13.62 3.10
CA THR A 39 12.99 -13.61 4.46
C THR A 39 13.54 -14.99 4.84
N PHE A 40 14.48 -15.05 5.78
CA PHE A 40 14.99 -16.31 6.29
C PHE A 40 13.87 -17.23 6.80
N ALA A 41 12.90 -16.67 7.54
CA ALA A 41 11.79 -17.42 8.11
C ALA A 41 10.85 -17.98 7.03
N ASP A 42 10.51 -17.18 6.02
CA ASP A 42 9.68 -17.64 4.89
C ASP A 42 10.42 -18.70 4.07
N TYR A 43 11.72 -18.50 3.83
CA TYR A 43 12.54 -19.47 3.12
C TYR A 43 12.53 -20.83 3.83
N VAL A 44 12.85 -20.85 5.14
CA VAL A 44 12.87 -22.09 5.93
C VAL A 44 11.49 -22.75 5.94
N ARG A 45 10.43 -21.96 6.13
CA ARG A 45 9.06 -22.49 6.18
C ARG A 45 8.64 -23.13 4.86
N GLU A 46 8.78 -22.41 3.75
CA GLU A 46 8.37 -22.90 2.44
C GLU A 46 9.18 -24.15 2.04
N THR A 47 10.49 -24.14 2.29
CA THR A 47 11.36 -25.31 2.06
C THR A 47 10.94 -26.50 2.94
N ALA A 48 10.64 -26.28 4.22
CA ALA A 48 10.19 -27.34 5.13
C ALA A 48 8.84 -27.96 4.72
N MET A 49 8.00 -27.20 4.00
CA MET A 49 6.75 -27.68 3.41
C MET A 49 6.94 -28.27 2.00
N GLY A 50 8.18 -28.46 1.53
CA GLY A 50 8.49 -29.00 0.20
C GLY A 50 8.21 -28.04 -0.95
N ARG A 51 8.02 -26.75 -0.66
CA ARG A 51 7.72 -25.71 -1.66
C ARG A 51 9.01 -24.99 -2.06
N LYS A 52 9.06 -24.49 -3.30
CA LYS A 52 10.18 -23.66 -3.76
C LYS A 52 9.94 -22.21 -3.33
N PRO A 53 10.74 -21.65 -2.39
CA PRO A 53 10.58 -20.25 -2.01
C PRO A 53 10.87 -19.35 -3.21
N ARG A 54 9.96 -18.43 -3.51
CA ARG A 54 10.15 -17.42 -4.55
C ARG A 54 9.62 -16.09 -4.03
N ALA A 55 10.40 -15.03 -4.25
CA ALA A 55 9.91 -13.68 -4.06
C ALA A 55 8.60 -13.49 -4.83
N LYS A 56 7.68 -12.70 -4.24
CA LYS A 56 6.51 -12.24 -4.99
C LYS A 56 7.00 -11.47 -6.23
N PRO A 57 6.27 -11.55 -7.35
CA PRO A 57 6.56 -10.71 -8.51
C PRO A 57 6.66 -9.24 -8.08
N ALA A 58 7.70 -8.52 -8.52
CA ALA A 58 7.97 -7.15 -8.09
C ALA A 58 6.76 -6.21 -8.23
N LYS A 59 5.98 -6.38 -9.30
CA LYS A 59 4.72 -5.65 -9.54
C LYS A 59 3.68 -5.90 -8.44
N ALA A 60 3.45 -7.17 -8.08
CA ALA A 60 2.49 -7.53 -7.04
C ALA A 60 2.95 -7.02 -5.67
N LYS A 61 4.26 -7.13 -5.39
CA LYS A 61 4.85 -6.58 -4.16
C LYS A 61 4.69 -5.06 -4.07
N ALA A 62 4.97 -4.32 -5.14
CA ALA A 62 4.83 -2.87 -5.15
C ALA A 62 3.37 -2.40 -4.96
N ILE A 63 2.40 -3.10 -5.55
CA ILE A 63 0.97 -2.83 -5.30
C ILE A 63 0.66 -3.02 -3.80
N GLU A 64 1.07 -4.16 -3.22
CA GLU A 64 0.84 -4.44 -1.80
C GLU A 64 1.54 -3.43 -0.88
N ASP A 65 2.79 -3.06 -1.18
CA ASP A 65 3.57 -2.11 -0.39
C ASP A 65 2.91 -0.71 -0.44
N VAL A 66 2.46 -0.24 -1.62
CA VAL A 66 1.72 1.02 -1.70
C VAL A 66 0.40 0.95 -0.95
N PHE A 67 -0.39 -0.12 -1.08
CA PHE A 67 -1.66 -0.24 -0.34
C PHE A 67 -1.44 -0.23 1.17
N TYR A 68 -0.39 -0.92 1.62
CA TYR A 68 0.00 -0.91 3.02
C TYR A 68 0.34 0.51 3.49
N GLU A 69 1.17 1.25 2.74
CA GLU A 69 1.56 2.60 3.12
C GLU A 69 0.40 3.60 3.05
N LEU A 70 -0.48 3.53 2.05
CA LEU A 70 -1.69 4.37 1.98
C LEU A 70 -2.58 4.15 3.21
N GLY A 71 -2.82 2.89 3.58
CA GLY A 71 -3.59 2.56 4.78
C GLY A 71 -2.93 3.07 6.08
N ARG A 72 -1.60 3.00 6.15
CA ARG A 72 -0.83 3.53 7.30
C ARG A 72 -0.90 5.06 7.37
N ILE A 73 -0.74 5.75 6.25
CA ILE A 73 -0.87 7.21 6.15
C ILE A 73 -2.26 7.64 6.60
N ALA A 74 -3.31 7.01 6.08
CA ALA A 74 -4.69 7.33 6.44
C ALA A 74 -4.96 7.16 7.95
N ASN A 75 -4.47 6.08 8.56
CA ASN A 75 -4.60 5.87 10.00
C ASN A 75 -3.85 6.95 10.80
N ASN A 76 -2.66 7.36 10.37
CA ASN A 76 -1.90 8.39 11.05
C ASN A 76 -2.54 9.78 10.90
N LEU A 77 -3.14 10.09 9.76
CA LEU A 77 -3.93 11.31 9.56
C LEU A 77 -5.16 11.34 10.48
N ALA A 78 -5.86 10.22 10.63
CA ALA A 78 -6.97 10.11 11.57
C ALA A 78 -6.50 10.24 13.04
N GLN A 79 -5.29 9.79 13.36
CA GLN A 79 -4.69 10.02 14.68
C GLN A 79 -4.34 11.49 14.91
N LEU A 80 -3.83 12.18 13.88
CA LEU A 80 -3.56 13.61 13.95
C LEU A 80 -4.84 14.39 14.23
N GLU A 81 -5.90 14.14 13.46
CA GLU A 81 -7.23 14.71 13.71
C GLU A 81 -7.69 14.47 15.16
N ALA A 82 -7.58 13.24 15.65
CA ALA A 82 -8.03 12.88 17.00
C ALA A 82 -7.18 13.55 18.10
N ALA A 83 -5.89 13.77 17.86
CA ALA A 83 -4.97 14.34 18.82
C ALA A 83 -4.99 15.88 18.84
N THR A 84 -5.18 16.52 17.69
CA THR A 84 -5.14 17.98 17.55
C THR A 84 -6.53 18.63 17.49
N GLY A 85 -7.58 17.85 17.17
CA GLY A 85 -8.91 18.39 16.87
C GLY A 85 -9.02 19.08 15.51
N ASP A 86 -7.97 19.04 14.69
CA ASP A 86 -7.93 19.70 13.39
C ASP A 86 -8.64 18.87 12.31
N GLU A 87 -9.77 19.37 11.83
CA GLU A 87 -10.62 18.69 10.85
C GLU A 87 -10.02 18.63 9.45
N THR A 88 -8.95 19.39 9.15
CA THR A 88 -8.28 19.36 7.84
C THR A 88 -7.68 18.00 7.51
N TYR A 89 -7.30 17.19 8.51
CA TYR A 89 -6.76 15.86 8.31
C TYR A 89 -7.82 14.83 7.87
N ARG A 90 -9.09 15.03 8.22
CA ARG A 90 -10.17 14.07 7.96
C ARG A 90 -10.38 13.81 6.45
N PRO A 91 -10.53 14.84 5.58
CA PRO A 91 -10.62 14.63 4.14
C PRO A 91 -9.43 13.86 3.56
N TRP A 92 -8.22 14.14 4.03
CA TRP A 92 -7.01 13.42 3.61
C TRP A 92 -7.02 11.96 4.02
N ALA A 93 -7.43 11.65 5.25
CA ALA A 93 -7.54 10.27 5.73
C ALA A 93 -8.53 9.45 4.87
N VAL A 94 -9.70 10.04 4.55
CA VAL A 94 -10.71 9.41 3.69
C VAL A 94 -10.18 9.23 2.27
N TYR A 95 -9.61 10.28 1.69
CA TYR A 95 -9.11 10.25 0.32
C TYR A 95 -8.01 9.20 0.13
N VAL A 96 -7.00 9.21 1.00
CA VAL A 96 -5.85 8.30 0.92
C VAL A 96 -6.24 6.86 1.27
N GLY A 97 -7.01 6.67 2.34
CA GLY A 97 -7.29 5.35 2.89
C GLY A 97 -8.46 4.60 2.24
N LYS A 98 -9.36 5.33 1.57
CA LYS A 98 -10.55 4.77 0.94
C LYS A 98 -10.56 5.03 -0.56
N GLU A 99 -10.70 6.29 -0.97
CA GLU A 99 -10.96 6.61 -2.38
C GLU A 99 -9.79 6.20 -3.29
N MET A 100 -8.56 6.49 -2.89
CA MET A 100 -7.38 6.11 -3.66
C MET A 100 -7.20 4.60 -3.72
N VAL A 101 -7.43 3.90 -2.60
CA VAL A 101 -7.35 2.43 -2.54
C VAL A 101 -8.42 1.79 -3.43
N GLU A 102 -9.67 2.25 -3.37
CA GLU A 102 -10.76 1.79 -4.23
C GLU A 102 -10.41 1.99 -5.72
N ARG A 103 -9.86 3.15 -6.08
CA ARG A 103 -9.47 3.45 -7.47
C ARG A 103 -8.26 2.66 -7.97
N LEU A 104 -7.40 2.21 -7.07
CA LEU A 104 -6.25 1.36 -7.40
C LEU A 104 -6.60 -0.14 -7.36
N THR A 105 -7.70 -0.50 -6.71
CA THR A 105 -8.15 -1.90 -6.63
C THR A 105 -8.38 -2.42 -8.06
N ASP A 106 -7.89 -3.61 -8.34
CA ASP A 106 -7.94 -4.26 -9.65
C ASP A 106 -7.23 -3.53 -10.82
N ARG A 107 -6.43 -2.49 -10.54
CA ARG A 107 -5.62 -1.75 -11.53
C ARG A 107 -4.20 -2.30 -11.68
N ALA A 108 -4.09 -3.56 -12.08
CA ALA A 108 -2.79 -4.22 -12.32
C ALA A 108 -1.94 -3.49 -13.38
N ASP A 109 -2.57 -2.76 -14.30
CA ASP A 109 -1.92 -1.91 -15.30
C ASP A 109 -1.13 -0.75 -14.69
N LEU A 110 -1.46 -0.33 -13.47
CA LEU A 110 -0.77 0.76 -12.76
C LEU A 110 0.49 0.30 -12.01
N ALA A 111 0.78 -1.00 -11.98
CA ALA A 111 1.95 -1.53 -11.27
C ALA A 111 3.27 -0.82 -11.58
N PRO A 112 3.61 -0.45 -12.84
CA PRO A 112 4.84 0.29 -13.13
C PRO A 112 4.86 1.69 -12.51
N VAL A 113 3.72 2.38 -12.48
CA VAL A 113 3.61 3.70 -11.83
C VAL A 113 3.81 3.55 -10.33
N LEU A 114 3.15 2.56 -9.72
CA LEU A 114 3.29 2.31 -8.29
C LEU A 114 4.73 1.96 -7.92
N MET A 115 5.39 1.08 -8.68
CA MET A 115 6.79 0.72 -8.48
C MET A 115 7.71 1.94 -8.45
N SER A 116 7.52 2.91 -9.34
CA SER A 116 8.34 4.14 -9.40
C SER A 116 8.10 5.10 -8.23
N HIS A 117 7.04 4.90 -7.43
CA HIS A 117 6.65 5.83 -6.37
C HIS A 117 6.59 5.19 -4.97
N VAL A 118 6.87 3.89 -4.82
CA VAL A 118 6.85 3.19 -3.50
C VAL A 118 7.71 3.91 -2.46
N GLU A 119 8.95 4.26 -2.81
CA GLU A 119 9.88 4.90 -1.86
C GLU A 119 9.41 6.29 -1.44
N ALA A 120 8.90 7.09 -2.39
CA ALA A 120 8.36 8.42 -2.08
C ALA A 120 7.13 8.34 -1.16
N VAL A 121 6.23 7.39 -1.42
CA VAL A 121 5.04 7.14 -0.58
C VAL A 121 5.46 6.68 0.83
N ASN A 122 6.43 5.79 0.95
CA ASN A 122 6.96 5.37 2.25
C ASN A 122 7.61 6.55 3.00
N GLY A 123 8.39 7.38 2.29
CA GLY A 123 9.03 8.58 2.85
C GLY A 123 8.02 9.56 3.46
N ILE A 124 6.97 9.93 2.72
CA ILE A 124 5.91 10.79 3.28
C ILE A 124 5.15 10.09 4.43
N GLY A 125 4.96 8.78 4.35
CA GLY A 125 4.38 8.00 5.46
C GLY A 125 5.17 8.11 6.76
N HIS A 126 6.50 8.18 6.68
CA HIS A 126 7.36 8.44 7.84
C HIS A 126 7.23 9.85 8.41
N LEU A 127 7.08 10.88 7.56
CA LEU A 127 6.82 12.26 7.98
C LEU A 127 5.50 12.33 8.76
N ILE A 128 4.39 11.89 8.16
CA ILE A 128 3.05 11.91 8.77
C ILE A 128 3.02 11.09 10.07
N ASN A 129 3.70 9.94 10.11
CA ASN A 129 3.83 9.15 11.34
C ASN A 129 4.58 9.90 12.45
N SER A 130 5.59 10.68 12.10
CA SER A 130 6.38 11.45 13.07
C SER A 130 5.54 12.58 13.67
N LEU A 131 4.75 13.27 12.84
CA LEU A 131 3.74 14.23 13.29
C LEU A 131 2.72 13.58 14.21
N ALA A 132 2.11 12.46 13.79
CA ALA A 132 1.11 11.77 14.61
C ALA A 132 1.67 11.35 15.99
N ARG A 133 2.92 10.87 16.05
CA ARG A 133 3.58 10.55 17.33
C ARG A 133 3.81 11.78 18.20
N ARG A 134 4.19 12.91 17.59
CA ARG A 134 4.37 14.19 18.32
C ARG A 134 3.05 14.70 18.89
N ALA A 135 2.00 14.78 18.07
CA ALA A 135 0.67 15.19 18.51
C ALA A 135 0.15 14.30 19.65
N ASN A 136 0.27 12.97 19.51
CA ASN A 136 -0.10 12.02 20.57
C ASN A 136 0.71 12.19 21.87
N SER A 137 1.93 12.74 21.79
CA SER A 137 2.73 13.08 22.97
C SER A 137 2.39 14.43 23.61
N GLY A 138 1.33 15.10 23.13
CA GLY A 138 0.90 16.42 23.60
C GLY A 138 1.75 17.57 23.09
N LYS A 139 2.53 17.37 22.02
CA LYS A 139 3.24 18.46 21.35
C LYS A 139 2.31 19.10 20.34
N ASP A 140 2.23 20.43 20.39
CA ASP A 140 1.53 21.20 19.39
C ASP A 140 2.19 21.04 18.01
N ILE A 141 1.34 20.99 17.00
CA ILE A 141 1.70 21.07 15.59
C ILE A 141 1.03 22.34 15.10
N ASP A 142 1.83 23.30 14.67
CA ASP A 142 1.30 24.55 14.14
C ASP A 142 0.76 24.37 12.71
N ASP A 143 0.02 25.39 12.27
CA ASP A 143 -0.65 25.39 10.98
C ASP A 143 0.35 25.31 9.81
N GLU A 144 1.55 25.89 9.94
CA GLU A 144 2.56 25.91 8.90
C GLU A 144 3.17 24.51 8.70
N GLU A 145 3.53 23.82 9.79
CA GLU A 145 4.04 22.45 9.75
C GLU A 145 3.00 21.46 9.21
N ARG A 146 1.73 21.64 9.58
CA ARG A 146 0.63 20.87 9.00
C ARG A 146 0.54 21.10 7.48
N ASP A 147 0.46 22.36 7.06
CA ASP A 147 0.21 22.71 5.66
C ASP A 147 1.37 22.28 4.77
N GLU A 148 2.61 22.37 5.26
CA GLU A 148 3.79 21.84 4.59
C GLU A 148 3.68 20.32 4.41
N ALA A 149 3.37 19.57 5.48
CA ALA A 149 3.26 18.12 5.42
C ALA A 149 2.15 17.64 4.46
N LEU A 150 0.99 18.31 4.46
CA LEU A 150 -0.11 18.02 3.56
C LEU A 150 0.21 18.40 2.11
N THR A 151 0.99 19.45 1.89
CA THR A 151 1.48 19.85 0.56
C THR A 151 2.44 18.80 0.00
N ILE A 152 3.41 18.34 0.79
CA ILE A 152 4.33 17.27 0.36
C ILE A 152 3.55 15.98 0.09
N LEU A 153 2.56 15.64 0.93
CA LEU A 153 1.68 14.49 0.69
C LEU A 153 0.93 14.58 -0.62
N LYS A 154 0.37 15.75 -0.93
CA LYS A 154 -0.30 16.03 -2.20
C LYS A 154 0.63 15.77 -3.38
N ASP A 155 1.83 16.31 -3.33
CA ASP A 155 2.80 16.25 -4.42
C ASP A 155 3.31 14.82 -4.65
N VAL A 156 3.61 14.09 -3.58
CA VAL A 156 4.01 12.68 -3.64
C VAL A 156 2.91 11.80 -4.24
N LEU A 157 1.65 12.08 -3.91
CA LEU A 157 0.50 11.31 -4.39
C LEU A 157 0.01 11.74 -5.78
N ALA A 158 0.39 12.92 -6.28
CA ALA A 158 -0.09 13.47 -7.54
C ALA A 158 0.11 12.53 -8.76
N PRO A 159 1.25 11.83 -8.93
CA PRO A 159 1.44 10.89 -10.03
C PRO A 159 0.46 9.71 -9.97
N ILE A 160 0.21 9.19 -8.77
CA ILE A 160 -0.73 8.07 -8.54
C ILE A 160 -2.16 8.53 -8.78
N HIS A 161 -2.53 9.70 -8.24
CA HIS A 161 -3.83 10.35 -8.49
C HIS A 161 -4.11 10.50 -9.99
N LYS A 162 -3.15 11.06 -10.74
CA LYS A 162 -3.27 11.26 -12.19
C LYS A 162 -3.40 9.94 -12.94
N ALA A 163 -2.71 8.89 -12.49
CA ALA A 163 -2.76 7.57 -13.11
C ALA A 163 -4.13 6.90 -12.91
N VAL A 164 -4.72 7.01 -11.73
CA VAL A 164 -6.06 6.47 -11.49
C VAL A 164 -7.15 7.26 -12.21
N ALA A 165 -7.00 8.58 -12.34
CA ALA A 165 -7.96 9.46 -13.02
C ALA A 165 -8.06 9.19 -14.54
N LYS A 166 -7.01 8.65 -15.18
CA LYS A 166 -6.98 8.38 -16.62
C LYS A 166 -7.76 7.12 -17.05
N GLY A 167 -8.35 6.35 -16.12
CA GLY A 167 -9.01 5.08 -16.42
C GLY A 167 -8.03 3.98 -16.89
N PRO A 168 -8.49 2.72 -17.05
CA PRO A 168 -7.65 1.64 -17.55
C PRO A 168 -7.27 1.89 -19.02
N LYS A 169 -5.98 1.82 -19.36
CA LYS A 169 -5.54 1.84 -20.76
C LYS A 169 -5.95 0.53 -21.42
N GLY A 170 -6.91 0.57 -22.35
CA GLY A 170 -7.23 -0.57 -23.21
C GLY A 170 -8.71 -0.93 -23.39
N ARG A 171 -9.66 -0.18 -22.81
CA ARG A 171 -11.03 -0.22 -23.30
C ARG A 171 -11.12 0.78 -24.45
N GLU A 172 -10.97 0.30 -25.69
CA GLU A 172 -11.62 1.00 -26.81
C GLU A 172 -13.08 1.23 -26.37
N PRO A 173 -13.65 2.43 -26.59
CA PRO A 173 -15.07 2.61 -26.33
C PRO A 173 -15.78 1.50 -27.11
N GLU A 174 -16.42 0.57 -26.38
CA GLU A 174 -17.31 -0.43 -26.99
C GLU A 174 -18.17 0.34 -27.97
N GLY A 175 -18.02 -0.03 -29.25
CA GLY A 175 -18.65 0.67 -30.36
C GLY A 175 -20.09 0.95 -30.00
N LYS A 176 -20.52 2.19 -30.24
CA LYS A 176 -21.95 2.47 -30.37
C LYS A 176 -22.54 1.33 -31.20
N PRO A 177 -23.56 0.61 -30.72
CA PRO A 177 -24.30 -0.25 -31.64
C PRO A 177 -24.80 0.67 -32.75
N ASP A 178 -24.54 0.29 -33.99
CA ASP A 178 -25.10 0.93 -35.18
C ASP A 178 -26.63 0.92 -35.03
N GLY A 179 -27.15 2.02 -34.50
CA GLY A 179 -28.57 2.35 -34.47
C GLY A 179 -28.92 2.99 -35.82
N PRO A 180 -30.10 2.67 -36.36
CA PRO A 180 -30.33 2.63 -37.79
C PRO A 180 -30.24 4.02 -38.44
N GLU A 181 -29.71 4.04 -39.66
CA GLU A 181 -29.86 5.16 -40.59
C GLU A 181 -31.34 5.52 -40.69
N GLY A 182 -31.69 6.67 -40.13
CA GLY A 182 -33.01 7.27 -40.23
C GLY A 182 -32.90 8.63 -40.88
N SER A 183 -32.71 8.65 -42.20
CA SER A 183 -33.14 9.77 -43.04
C SER A 183 -34.38 9.31 -43.80
N ASP A 184 -35.56 9.79 -43.41
CA ASP A 184 -36.44 10.50 -44.33
C ASP A 184 -37.75 10.94 -43.68
N ALA A 185 -38.08 12.20 -43.96
CA ALA A 185 -39.41 12.78 -44.14
C ALA A 185 -40.41 12.87 -42.96
N LEU A 186 -40.75 14.14 -42.71
CA LEU A 186 -41.91 14.74 -42.01
C LEU A 186 -41.82 14.92 -40.49
#